data_AF-A0A671EXS1-F1
#
_entry.id   AF-A0A671EXS1-F1
#
_cell.length_a   1.000
_cell.length_b   1.000
_cell.length_c   1.000
_cell.angle_alpha   90.00
_cell.angle_beta   90.00
_cell.angle_gamma   90.00
#
_symmetry.space_group_name_H-M   'P 1'
#
loop_
_entity.id
_entity.type
_entity.pdbx_description
1 polymer ?
#
loop_
_entity_poly.entity_id
_entity_poly.type
_entity_poly.pdbx_seq_one_letter_code
_entity_poly.pdbx_strand_id
1 'polypeptide(L)'
;MQIVTTELNLTRTGSSAEDFVYQFKGMCYFTNGTERVRLVARQIYNKEETLRFDSDVGVFVAVTELGRSNAQSWNSQKDLLAEYRAQVDTLCRHNYKETARFTVQRRVAPTVTISPARTEALNHHNLLVCSVTDFYPRQIKVRWFRNNQEETAGVVSTPLIQNGDWTCQILVMLEMTPQRGDVYTCHVEHASLQSPITVEWRAQSESAQSKMLSGIGGFVLGLVFLGLGFIIHLWDKKGKSPWEKMGKTGARTVAFCCNFSSLAPQRKGS
;
A
#
# COMPACT_ATOMS: atom_id res chain seq x y z
N MET A 1 6.56 21.99 1.80
CA MET A 1 5.31 22.65 2.21
C MET A 1 4.85 23.48 1.02
N GLN A 2 3.87 23.00 0.26
CA GLN A 2 3.16 23.82 -0.72
C GLN A 2 2.13 24.63 0.07
N ILE A 3 2.17 25.95 -0.01
CA ILE A 3 1.21 26.81 0.66
C ILE A 3 -0.01 26.96 -0.25
N VAL A 4 -1.14 26.48 0.27
CA VAL A 4 -2.55 26.77 -0.03
C VAL A 4 -2.87 27.20 -1.47
N THR A 5 -3.46 26.26 -2.22
CA THR A 5 -4.29 26.56 -3.39
C THR A 5 -5.61 27.15 -2.89
N THR A 6 -5.90 28.41 -3.18
CA THR A 6 -7.27 28.95 -3.11
C THR A 6 -7.97 28.55 -4.41
N GLU A 7 -8.67 27.43 -4.41
CA GLU A 7 -9.62 27.09 -5.48
C GLU A 7 -10.97 27.74 -5.16
N LEU A 8 -11.34 28.75 -5.94
CA LEU A 8 -12.64 29.39 -5.84
C LEU A 8 -13.60 28.67 -6.80
N ASN A 9 -14.21 27.58 -6.33
CA ASN A 9 -15.12 26.75 -7.13
C ASN A 9 -16.54 27.35 -7.12
N LEU A 10 -16.88 28.11 -8.15
CA LEU A 10 -18.27 28.49 -8.45
C LEU A 10 -18.94 27.37 -9.26
N THR A 11 -19.73 26.51 -8.62
CA THR A 11 -20.48 25.46 -9.32
C THR A 11 -21.83 25.98 -9.81
N ARG A 12 -22.07 25.96 -11.13
CA ARG A 12 -23.42 25.92 -11.69
C ARG A 12 -23.49 24.91 -12.85
N THR A 13 -24.53 24.08 -12.81
CA THR A 13 -24.81 22.97 -13.73
C THR A 13 -25.37 23.44 -15.08
N GLY A 14 -24.87 22.86 -16.18
CA GLY A 14 -25.51 22.81 -17.50
C GLY A 14 -24.83 23.65 -18.60
N SER A 15 -24.47 23.01 -19.72
CA SER A 15 -23.51 23.42 -20.78
C SER A 15 -22.05 23.41 -20.28
N SER A 16 -21.05 23.08 -21.12
CA SER A 16 -19.65 23.07 -20.67
C SER A 16 -19.28 24.48 -20.24
N ALA A 17 -19.40 24.76 -18.95
CA ALA A 17 -19.15 26.08 -18.40
C ALA A 17 -17.72 26.47 -18.76
N GLU A 18 -17.56 27.68 -19.29
CA GLU A 18 -16.24 28.25 -19.48
C GLU A 18 -15.57 28.34 -18.10
N ASP A 19 -14.41 27.70 -17.97
CA ASP A 19 -13.64 27.69 -16.73
C ASP A 19 -12.38 28.54 -16.91
N PHE A 20 -12.18 29.45 -15.96
CA PHE A 20 -11.06 30.38 -15.93
C PHE A 20 -10.37 30.25 -14.58
N VAL A 21 -9.22 29.57 -14.58
CA VAL A 21 -8.51 29.22 -13.35
C VAL A 21 -7.35 30.17 -13.15
N TYR A 22 -7.20 30.70 -11.94
CA TYR A 22 -6.02 31.46 -11.54
C TYR A 22 -5.33 30.76 -10.38
N GLN A 23 -4.03 30.49 -10.50
CA GLN A 23 -3.25 29.82 -9.46
C GLN A 23 -2.04 30.66 -9.08
N PHE A 24 -1.74 30.69 -7.79
CA PHE A 24 -0.48 31.18 -7.25
C PHE A 24 0.27 30.01 -6.60
N LYS A 25 1.57 29.88 -6.88
CA LYS A 25 2.42 28.84 -6.28
C LYS A 25 3.66 29.46 -5.67
N GLY A 26 3.73 29.50 -4.34
CA GLY A 26 4.93 29.84 -3.57
C GLY A 26 5.76 28.59 -3.28
N MET A 27 6.85 28.41 -4.04
CA MET A 27 7.69 27.21 -3.97
C MET A 27 9.00 27.54 -3.26
N CYS A 28 9.32 26.79 -2.20
CA CYS A 28 10.62 26.86 -1.52
C CYS A 28 11.45 25.61 -1.85
N TYR A 29 12.63 25.79 -2.42
CA TYR A 29 13.58 24.73 -2.72
C TYR A 29 14.74 24.77 -1.72
N PHE A 30 15.02 23.63 -1.10
CA PHE A 30 16.00 23.48 -0.03
C PHE A 30 17.11 22.54 -0.48
N THR A 31 18.37 22.96 -0.31
CA THR A 31 19.55 22.11 -0.55
C THR A 31 20.42 22.15 0.70
N ASN A 32 20.89 20.97 1.14
CA ASN A 32 21.65 20.80 2.38
C ASN A 32 20.96 21.47 3.59
N GLY A 33 19.71 21.07 3.83
CA GLY A 33 18.88 21.69 4.86
C GLY A 33 18.50 23.11 4.47
N THR A 34 18.87 24.09 5.29
CA THR A 34 18.62 25.51 5.00
C THR A 34 19.87 26.22 4.48
N GLU A 35 20.98 25.56 4.20
CA GLU A 35 22.19 26.23 3.70
C GLU A 35 21.91 27.06 2.44
N ARG A 36 21.31 26.43 1.43
CA ARG A 36 20.84 27.10 0.21
C ARG A 36 19.32 26.98 0.10
N VAL A 37 18.65 28.13 0.09
CA VAL A 37 17.19 28.25 -0.03
C VAL A 37 16.86 29.14 -1.21
N ARG A 38 16.00 28.66 -2.10
CA ARG A 38 15.49 29.42 -3.25
C ARG A 38 13.98 29.49 -3.19
N LEU A 39 13.43 30.70 -3.26
CA LEU A 39 11.99 30.95 -3.38
C LEU A 39 11.66 31.20 -4.85
N VAL A 40 10.63 30.53 -5.36
CA VAL A 40 10.04 30.81 -6.66
C VAL A 40 8.54 30.98 -6.48
N ALA A 41 8.05 32.21 -6.66
CA ALA A 41 6.63 32.51 -6.66
C ALA A 41 6.13 32.59 -8.11
N ARG A 42 5.11 31.81 -8.45
CA ARG A 42 4.58 31.70 -9.81
C ARG A 42 3.12 32.13 -9.85
N GLN A 43 2.77 32.97 -10.81
CA GLN A 43 1.39 33.26 -11.18
C GLN A 43 1.04 32.52 -12.46
N ILE A 44 -0.06 31.79 -12.43
CA ILE A 44 -0.46 30.89 -13.51
C ILE A 44 -1.91 31.19 -13.84
N TYR A 45 -2.17 31.53 -15.10
CA TYR A 45 -3.50 31.67 -15.65
C TYR A 45 -3.83 30.42 -16.47
N ASN A 46 -4.90 29.73 -16.12
CA ASN A 46 -5.24 28.38 -16.55
C ASN A 46 -4.08 27.41 -16.30
N LYS A 47 -3.27 27.13 -17.32
CA LYS A 47 -2.06 26.29 -17.24
C LYS A 47 -0.80 27.01 -17.70
N GLU A 48 -0.92 28.29 -18.04
CA GLU A 48 0.17 29.13 -18.52
C GLU A 48 0.74 29.95 -17.36
N GLU A 49 2.02 29.74 -17.05
CA GLU A 49 2.73 30.60 -16.11
C GLU A 49 3.03 31.93 -16.76
N THR A 50 2.47 33.02 -16.22
CA THR A 50 2.54 34.35 -16.84
C THR A 50 3.60 35.24 -16.18
N LEU A 51 3.76 35.13 -14.85
CA LEU A 51 4.66 35.95 -14.04
C LEU A 51 5.39 35.10 -13.01
N ARG A 52 6.67 35.37 -12.80
CA ARG A 52 7.51 34.67 -11.82
C ARG A 52 8.35 35.66 -11.01
N PHE A 53 8.38 35.51 -9.69
CA PHE A 53 9.49 35.98 -8.86
C PHE A 53 10.42 34.82 -8.56
N ASP A 54 11.71 35.01 -8.73
CA ASP A 54 12.74 34.04 -8.40
C ASP A 54 13.76 34.71 -7.49
N SER A 55 14.02 34.17 -6.31
CA SER A 55 14.95 34.79 -5.36
C SER A 55 16.37 34.89 -5.89
N ASP A 56 16.78 33.98 -6.79
CA ASP A 56 18.11 34.02 -7.41
C ASP A 56 18.22 35.18 -8.42
N VAL A 57 17.09 35.66 -8.95
CA VAL A 57 17.01 36.81 -9.86
C VAL A 57 16.68 38.10 -9.09
N GLY A 58 15.87 38.00 -8.04
CA GLY A 58 15.52 39.09 -7.13
C GLY A 58 14.52 40.11 -7.68
N VAL A 59 13.86 39.85 -8.82
CA VAL A 59 12.79 40.67 -9.42
C VAL A 59 11.70 39.82 -10.07
N PHE A 60 10.54 40.42 -10.34
CA PHE A 60 9.49 39.79 -11.10
C PHE A 60 9.84 39.77 -12.60
N VAL A 61 9.70 38.61 -13.23
CA VAL A 61 9.95 38.39 -14.65
C VAL A 61 8.66 37.89 -15.29
N ALA A 62 8.24 38.56 -16.36
CA ALA A 62 7.17 38.06 -17.21
C ALA A 62 7.67 36.83 -17.95
N VAL A 63 6.99 35.69 -17.75
CA VAL A 63 7.31 34.43 -18.43
C VAL A 63 6.65 34.40 -19.81
N THR A 64 5.47 35.03 -19.92
CA THR A 64 4.75 35.22 -21.18
C THR A 64 4.28 36.66 -21.31
N GLU A 65 3.76 37.03 -22.49
CA GLU A 65 3.35 38.40 -22.80
C GLU A 65 2.29 38.94 -21.83
N LEU A 66 1.38 38.08 -21.39
CA LEU A 66 0.31 38.43 -20.45
C LEU A 66 0.86 38.96 -19.11
N GLY A 67 2.05 38.52 -18.70
CA GLY A 67 2.69 38.97 -17.47
C GLY A 67 3.47 40.29 -17.58
N ARG A 68 3.68 40.84 -18.78
CA ARG A 68 4.57 41.99 -19.01
C ARG A 68 4.18 43.22 -18.20
N SER A 69 2.90 43.60 -18.25
CA SER A 69 2.37 44.76 -17.52
C SER A 69 2.51 44.58 -16.00
N ASN A 70 2.19 43.37 -15.50
CA ASN A 70 2.33 43.04 -14.09
C ASN A 70 3.80 43.08 -13.63
N ALA A 71 4.73 42.53 -14.41
CA ALA A 71 6.15 42.56 -14.09
C ALA A 71 6.67 44.00 -13.95
N GLN A 72 6.32 44.88 -14.89
CA GLN A 72 6.71 46.30 -14.85
C GLN A 72 6.13 47.01 -13.63
N SER A 73 4.82 46.86 -13.40
CA SER A 73 4.12 47.47 -12.26
C SER A 73 4.69 46.99 -10.92
N TRP A 74 4.88 45.69 -10.75
CA TRP A 74 5.32 45.11 -9.48
C TRP A 74 6.80 45.41 -9.19
N ASN A 75 7.65 45.47 -10.21
CA ASN A 75 9.06 45.87 -10.02
C ASN A 75 9.22 47.36 -9.71
N SER A 76 8.23 48.20 -10.05
CA SER A 76 8.24 49.61 -9.67
C SER A 76 7.90 49.83 -8.18
N GLN A 77 7.18 48.88 -7.57
CA GLN A 77 6.78 48.91 -6.16
C GLN A 77 7.91 48.36 -5.28
N LYS A 78 8.67 49.26 -4.63
CA LYS A 78 9.84 48.88 -3.83
C LYS A 78 9.51 48.02 -2.61
N ASP A 79 8.40 48.33 -1.93
CA ASP A 79 8.00 47.60 -0.72
C ASP A 79 7.60 46.16 -1.06
N LEU A 80 6.82 45.97 -2.13
CA LEU A 80 6.44 44.64 -2.63
C LEU A 80 7.68 43.81 -3.00
N LEU A 81 8.62 44.42 -3.72
CA LEU A 81 9.84 43.74 -4.14
C LEU A 81 10.73 43.37 -2.94
N ALA A 82 10.82 44.24 -1.92
CA ALA A 82 11.54 43.96 -0.69
C ALA A 82 10.87 42.84 0.12
N GLU A 83 9.55 42.82 0.19
CA GLU A 83 8.77 41.77 0.85
C GLU A 83 9.05 40.39 0.22
N TYR A 84 8.95 40.26 -1.11
CA TYR A 84 9.20 38.99 -1.80
C TYR A 84 10.65 38.51 -1.65
N ARG A 85 11.63 39.42 -1.59
CA ARG A 85 13.01 39.08 -1.27
C ARG A 85 13.15 38.54 0.15
N ALA A 86 12.46 39.16 1.12
CA ALA A 86 12.49 38.73 2.51
C ALA A 86 11.78 37.38 2.76
N GLN A 87 10.84 36.97 1.90
CA GLN A 87 10.12 35.69 2.03
C GLN A 87 11.04 34.45 1.96
N VAL A 88 12.27 34.55 1.44
CA VAL A 88 13.24 33.45 1.57
C VAL A 88 13.47 33.09 3.05
N ASP A 89 13.53 34.09 3.93
CA ASP A 89 13.78 33.88 5.35
C ASP A 89 12.48 33.79 6.15
N THR A 90 11.57 34.76 5.94
CA THR A 90 10.34 34.88 6.74
C THR A 90 9.32 33.78 6.43
N LEU A 91 9.37 33.20 5.24
CA LEU A 91 8.49 32.11 4.82
C LEU A 91 9.25 30.80 4.70
N CYS A 92 10.24 30.71 3.81
CA CYS A 92 10.86 29.42 3.49
C CYS A 92 11.66 28.86 4.67
N ARG A 93 12.64 29.62 5.20
CA ARG A 93 13.45 29.16 6.34
C ARG A 93 12.61 29.00 7.61
N HIS A 94 11.73 29.97 7.88
CA HIS A 94 10.83 29.90 9.02
C HIS A 94 9.99 28.62 8.99
N ASN A 95 9.26 28.36 7.91
CA ASN A 95 8.42 27.16 7.79
C ASN A 95 9.23 25.87 7.80
N TYR A 96 10.44 25.86 7.22
CA TYR A 96 11.32 24.70 7.32
C TYR A 96 11.64 24.40 8.78
N LYS A 97 12.02 25.41 9.57
CA LYS A 97 12.35 25.23 10.99
C LYS A 97 11.14 24.70 11.79
N GLU A 98 9.96 25.29 11.59
CA GLU A 98 8.75 24.92 12.33
C GLU A 98 8.26 23.51 11.97
N THR A 99 8.37 23.11 10.70
CA THR A 99 7.79 21.84 10.21
C THR A 99 8.80 20.71 10.06
N ALA A 100 10.12 20.97 10.14
CA ALA A 100 11.16 19.97 9.91
C ALA A 100 11.01 18.74 10.80
N ARG A 101 10.57 18.91 12.05
CA ARG A 101 10.34 17.80 12.98
C ARG A 101 9.33 16.78 12.45
N PHE A 102 8.28 17.24 11.76
CA PHE A 102 7.18 16.41 11.29
C PHE A 102 7.29 16.01 9.81
N THR A 103 8.15 16.68 9.05
CA THR A 103 8.29 16.48 7.60
C THR A 103 9.66 15.93 7.21
N VAL A 104 10.75 16.58 7.60
CA VAL A 104 12.13 16.23 7.23
C VAL A 104 12.68 15.11 8.12
N GLN A 105 12.42 15.20 9.43
CA GLN A 105 12.88 14.25 10.43
C GLN A 105 11.94 13.06 10.60
N ARG A 106 10.75 13.09 9.98
CA ARG A 106 9.80 11.98 10.04
C ARG A 106 10.43 10.71 9.48
N ARG A 107 10.26 9.61 10.21
CA ARG A 107 10.72 8.27 9.85
C ARG A 107 9.58 7.30 10.13
N VAL A 108 9.21 6.53 9.12
CA VAL A 108 8.23 5.44 9.23
C VAL A 108 8.86 4.20 8.61
N ALA A 109 8.94 3.13 9.40
CA ALA A 109 9.55 1.88 8.97
C ALA A 109 8.68 1.14 7.95
N PRO A 110 9.28 0.54 6.92
CA PRO A 110 8.53 -0.25 5.95
C PRO A 110 7.99 -1.53 6.57
N THR A 111 6.81 -1.94 6.10
CA THR A 111 6.34 -3.31 6.19
C THR A 111 6.85 -4.07 4.97
N VAL A 112 7.45 -5.25 5.17
CA VAL A 112 8.03 -6.05 4.10
C VAL A 112 7.34 -7.41 4.06
N THR A 113 6.82 -7.78 2.90
CA THR A 113 6.21 -9.09 2.68
C THR A 113 6.70 -9.69 1.37
N ILE A 114 6.85 -11.01 1.34
CA ILE A 114 7.15 -11.75 0.11
C ILE A 114 5.94 -12.60 -0.23
N SER A 115 5.45 -12.45 -1.46
CA SER A 115 4.38 -13.30 -2.00
C SER A 115 4.80 -13.92 -3.34
N PRO A 116 4.48 -15.19 -3.58
CA PRO A 116 4.65 -15.80 -4.89
C PRO A 116 3.52 -15.34 -5.82
N ALA A 117 3.86 -14.94 -7.04
CA ALA A 117 2.93 -14.57 -8.10
C ALA A 117 3.05 -15.54 -9.28
N ARG A 118 1.97 -15.67 -10.06
CA ARG A 118 1.94 -16.49 -11.29
C ARG A 118 2.12 -15.58 -12.48
N THR A 119 3.00 -15.96 -13.40
CA THR A 119 3.05 -15.37 -14.75
C THR A 119 2.16 -16.19 -15.68
N GLU A 120 1.37 -15.51 -16.52
CA GLU A 120 0.37 -16.14 -17.41
C GLU A 120 0.99 -17.19 -18.36
N ALA A 121 2.28 -17.08 -18.65
CA ALA A 121 2.97 -17.96 -19.59
C ALA A 121 3.29 -19.38 -19.05
N LEU A 122 3.42 -19.57 -17.73
CA LEU A 122 4.08 -20.79 -17.20
C LEU A 122 3.26 -21.59 -16.18
N ASN A 123 2.05 -21.17 -15.78
CA ASN A 123 1.17 -21.87 -14.81
C ASN A 123 1.84 -22.26 -13.46
N HIS A 124 3.06 -21.79 -13.19
CA HIS A 124 3.85 -22.02 -11.98
C HIS A 124 4.24 -20.67 -11.35
N HIS A 125 4.54 -20.68 -10.06
CA HIS A 125 4.99 -19.50 -9.31
C HIS A 125 6.44 -19.16 -9.67
N ASN A 126 6.64 -18.53 -10.82
CA ASN A 126 7.96 -18.16 -11.34
C ASN A 126 8.34 -16.71 -11.02
N LEU A 127 7.54 -16.04 -10.19
CA LEU A 127 7.78 -14.67 -9.78
C LEU A 127 7.63 -14.57 -8.27
N LEU A 128 8.63 -13.99 -7.61
CA LEU A 128 8.50 -13.52 -6.23
C LEU A 128 8.33 -12.02 -6.22
N VAL A 129 7.38 -11.54 -5.42
CA VAL A 129 7.12 -10.12 -5.24
C VAL A 129 7.48 -9.75 -3.82
N CYS A 130 8.47 -8.85 -3.66
CA CYS A 130 8.74 -8.21 -2.39
C CYS A 130 7.95 -6.90 -2.34
N SER A 131 6.87 -6.90 -1.56
CA SER A 131 6.05 -5.73 -1.33
C SER A 131 6.59 -4.98 -0.12
N VAL A 132 7.05 -3.75 -0.36
CA VAL A 132 7.60 -2.87 0.67
C VAL A 132 6.67 -1.66 0.78
N THR A 133 5.92 -1.59 1.89
CA THR A 133 4.82 -0.63 2.05
C THR A 133 4.99 0.25 3.28
N ASP A 134 4.19 1.33 3.32
CA ASP A 134 3.94 2.17 4.49
C ASP A 134 5.18 2.87 5.07
N PHE A 135 6.16 3.20 4.23
CA PHE A 135 7.41 3.82 4.67
C PHE A 135 7.53 5.30 4.31
N TYR A 136 8.37 6.01 5.07
CA TYR A 136 8.77 7.40 4.80
C TYR A 136 10.13 7.69 5.46
N PRO A 137 11.08 8.38 4.80
CA PRO A 137 10.96 9.09 3.52
C PRO A 137 11.05 8.18 2.28
N ARG A 138 10.96 8.79 1.11
CA ARG A 138 10.94 8.09 -0.19
C ARG A 138 12.22 7.31 -0.54
N GLN A 139 13.37 7.67 0.04
CA GLN A 139 14.65 7.03 -0.27
C GLN A 139 14.73 5.66 0.39
N ILE A 140 14.73 4.61 -0.43
CA ILE A 140 14.77 3.22 0.00
C ILE A 140 15.68 2.41 -0.91
N LYS A 141 16.27 1.34 -0.40
CA LYS A 141 17.06 0.39 -1.18
C LYS A 141 16.58 -1.02 -0.89
N VAL A 142 16.16 -1.72 -1.92
CA VAL A 142 15.61 -3.07 -1.87
C VAL A 142 16.44 -3.97 -2.77
N ARG A 143 16.89 -5.11 -2.24
CA ARG A 143 17.74 -6.06 -2.96
C ARG A 143 17.21 -7.48 -2.79
N TRP A 144 17.41 -8.30 -3.80
CA TRP A 144 17.11 -9.72 -3.76
C TRP A 144 18.39 -10.51 -3.54
N PHE A 145 18.27 -11.60 -2.78
CA PHE A 145 19.32 -12.59 -2.61
C PHE A 145 18.75 -13.98 -2.83
N ARG A 146 19.54 -14.87 -3.39
CA ARG A 146 19.29 -16.31 -3.44
C ARG A 146 20.46 -17.03 -2.80
N ASN A 147 20.21 -17.83 -1.78
CA ASN A 147 21.24 -18.59 -1.06
C ASN A 147 22.43 -17.70 -0.63
N ASN A 148 22.13 -16.49 -0.13
CA ASN A 148 23.08 -15.44 0.26
C ASN A 148 23.90 -14.78 -0.86
N GLN A 149 23.61 -15.05 -2.13
CA GLN A 149 24.19 -14.34 -3.26
C GLN A 149 23.20 -13.30 -3.79
N GLU A 150 23.67 -12.07 -4.04
CA GLU A 150 22.81 -10.99 -4.54
C GLU A 150 22.34 -11.30 -5.97
N GLU A 151 21.02 -11.27 -6.17
CA GLU A 151 20.39 -11.49 -7.46
C GLU A 151 20.03 -10.15 -8.09
N THR A 152 20.48 -9.95 -9.32
CA THR A 152 20.20 -8.74 -10.11
C THR A 152 19.57 -9.07 -11.46
N ALA A 153 19.89 -10.23 -12.02
CA ALA A 153 19.22 -10.74 -13.21
C ALA A 153 17.77 -11.10 -12.89
N GLY A 154 16.84 -10.71 -13.76
CA GLY A 154 15.40 -10.97 -13.57
C GLY A 154 14.74 -10.12 -12.47
N VAL A 155 15.45 -9.15 -11.89
CA VAL A 155 14.87 -8.21 -10.92
C VAL A 155 14.25 -7.02 -11.64
N VAL A 156 12.98 -6.74 -11.35
CA VAL A 156 12.24 -5.60 -11.88
C VAL A 156 11.53 -4.88 -10.74
N SER A 157 11.66 -3.57 -10.64
CA SER A 157 10.95 -2.76 -9.67
C SER A 157 9.90 -1.86 -10.32
N THR A 158 8.83 -1.59 -9.58
CA THR A 158 7.90 -0.52 -9.95
C THR A 158 8.55 0.85 -9.69
N PRO A 159 8.08 1.91 -10.35
CA PRO A 159 8.28 3.26 -9.83
C PRO A 159 7.80 3.34 -8.37
N LEU A 160 8.39 4.26 -7.60
CA LEU A 160 7.92 4.54 -6.25
C LEU A 160 6.50 5.13 -6.29
N ILE A 161 5.59 4.55 -5.52
CA ILE A 161 4.19 4.97 -5.45
C ILE A 161 4.01 5.82 -4.18
N GLN A 162 3.39 6.99 -4.33
CA GLN A 162 3.00 7.85 -3.21
C GLN A 162 1.51 7.64 -2.91
N ASN A 163 1.20 7.23 -1.69
CA ASN A 163 -0.16 6.82 -1.31
C ASN A 163 -1.11 8.00 -1.05
N GLY A 164 -0.58 9.21 -0.89
CA GLY A 164 -1.35 10.41 -0.53
C GLY A 164 -1.54 10.62 0.98
N ASP A 165 -1.10 9.68 1.81
CA ASP A 165 -1.19 9.71 3.28
C ASP A 165 0.18 9.92 3.97
N TRP A 166 1.16 10.45 3.24
CA TRP A 166 2.56 10.60 3.65
C TRP A 166 3.34 9.30 3.78
N THR A 167 2.87 8.21 3.18
CA THR A 167 3.65 6.98 3.02
C THR A 167 3.91 6.68 1.54
N CYS A 168 4.93 5.86 1.32
CA CYS A 168 5.31 5.35 0.01
C CYS A 168 5.23 3.83 0.00
N GLN A 169 5.13 3.27 -1.21
CA GLN A 169 5.30 1.84 -1.43
C GLN A 169 6.09 1.57 -2.72
N ILE A 170 6.72 0.41 -2.78
CA ILE A 170 7.44 -0.10 -3.96
C ILE A 170 7.31 -1.62 -4.01
N LEU A 171 7.13 -2.16 -5.22
CA LEU A 171 7.17 -3.60 -5.45
C LEU A 171 8.46 -3.94 -6.18
N VAL A 172 9.20 -4.91 -5.66
CA VAL A 172 10.42 -5.43 -6.30
C VAL A 172 10.24 -6.91 -6.59
N MET A 173 10.15 -7.22 -7.87
CA MET A 173 9.82 -8.53 -8.39
C MET A 173 11.09 -9.24 -8.84
N LEU A 174 11.16 -10.56 -8.65
CA LEU A 174 12.24 -11.42 -9.09
C LEU A 174 11.67 -12.59 -9.88
N GLU A 175 12.04 -12.69 -11.16
CA GLU A 175 11.79 -13.89 -11.96
C GLU A 175 12.70 -15.02 -11.48
N MET A 176 12.13 -16.19 -11.23
CA MET A 176 12.84 -17.31 -10.62
C MET A 176 12.39 -18.67 -11.13
N THR A 177 13.30 -19.64 -11.02
CA THR A 177 13.07 -21.07 -11.27
C THR A 177 13.45 -21.82 -10.00
N PRO A 178 12.50 -22.05 -9.07
CA PRO A 178 12.84 -22.44 -7.72
C PRO A 178 13.26 -23.91 -7.68
N GLN A 179 14.43 -24.17 -7.09
CA GLN A 179 14.88 -25.53 -6.79
C GLN A 179 14.61 -25.87 -5.32
N ARG A 180 14.46 -27.16 -5.04
CA ARG A 180 14.21 -27.63 -3.68
C ARG A 180 15.37 -27.22 -2.77
N GLY A 181 15.05 -26.49 -1.71
CA GLY A 181 16.04 -26.01 -0.75
C GLY A 181 16.55 -24.60 -1.01
N ASP A 182 16.18 -23.98 -2.13
CA ASP A 182 16.48 -22.56 -2.36
C ASP A 182 15.83 -21.69 -1.29
N VAL A 183 16.59 -20.70 -0.84
CA VAL A 183 16.14 -19.63 0.05
C VAL A 183 16.32 -18.31 -0.68
N TYR A 184 15.22 -17.60 -0.87
CA TYR A 184 15.19 -16.27 -1.45
C TYR A 184 14.98 -15.25 -0.32
N THR A 185 15.72 -14.16 -0.34
CA THR A 185 15.66 -13.14 0.70
C THR A 185 15.47 -11.76 0.08
N CYS A 186 14.44 -11.05 0.53
CA CYS A 186 14.29 -9.63 0.25
C CYS A 186 14.97 -8.83 1.37
N HIS A 187 15.96 -8.04 1.00
CA HIS A 187 16.78 -7.22 1.90
C HIS A 187 16.47 -5.74 1.70
N VAL A 188 15.96 -5.09 2.74
CA VAL A 188 15.48 -3.70 2.70
C VAL A 188 16.29 -2.81 3.63
N GLU A 189 16.91 -1.79 3.06
CA GLU A 189 17.60 -0.69 3.75
C GLU A 189 16.74 0.59 3.63
N HIS A 190 16.51 1.25 4.77
CA HIS A 190 15.73 2.47 4.82
C HIS A 190 16.18 3.34 6.00
N ALA A 191 16.12 4.67 5.84
CA ALA A 191 16.64 5.63 6.82
C ALA A 191 15.91 5.64 8.18
N SER A 192 14.78 4.94 8.31
CA SER A 192 14.10 4.73 9.59
C SER A 192 14.61 3.53 10.38
N LEU A 193 15.44 2.68 9.77
CA LEU A 193 15.86 1.41 10.33
C LEU A 193 17.29 1.53 10.88
N GLN A 194 17.52 0.91 12.04
CA GLN A 194 18.88 0.80 12.60
C GLN A 194 19.68 -0.33 11.93
N SER A 195 18.99 -1.41 11.55
CA SER A 195 19.53 -2.53 10.80
C SER A 195 18.57 -2.88 9.65
N PRO A 196 19.07 -3.46 8.54
CA PRO A 196 18.22 -3.84 7.43
C PRO A 196 17.16 -4.87 7.83
N ILE A 197 16.01 -4.84 7.15
CA ILE A 197 14.99 -5.89 7.26
C ILE A 197 15.29 -6.97 6.23
N THR A 198 15.30 -8.23 6.66
CA THR A 198 15.44 -9.41 5.80
C THR A 198 14.23 -10.31 5.96
N VAL A 199 13.49 -10.52 4.88
CA VAL A 199 12.38 -11.48 4.84
C VAL A 199 12.78 -12.64 3.94
N GLU A 200 12.64 -13.86 4.42
CA GLU A 200 12.96 -15.07 3.67
C GLU A 200 11.70 -15.70 3.07
N TRP A 201 11.85 -16.26 1.88
CA TRP A 201 10.91 -17.18 1.25
C TRP A 201 11.65 -18.44 0.83
N ARG A 202 11.10 -19.60 1.18
CA ARG A 202 11.72 -20.90 0.89
C ARG A 202 10.92 -21.62 -0.17
N ALA A 203 11.61 -22.17 -1.15
CA ALA A 203 11.01 -23.04 -2.15
C ALA A 203 10.51 -24.33 -1.49
N GLN A 204 9.24 -24.34 -1.07
CA GLN A 204 8.57 -25.53 -0.55
C GLN A 204 8.05 -26.38 -1.71
N SER A 205 8.13 -27.71 -1.57
CA SER A 205 7.37 -28.61 -2.43
C SER A 205 5.90 -28.52 -2.01
N GLU A 206 4.97 -28.29 -2.95
CA GLU A 206 3.52 -28.35 -2.74
C GLU A 206 3.06 -29.63 -2.01
N SER A 207 3.89 -30.68 -2.07
CA SER A 207 3.68 -31.93 -1.34
C SER A 207 3.67 -31.78 0.18
N ALA A 208 4.28 -30.76 0.79
CA ALA A 208 4.36 -30.63 2.24
C ALA A 208 3.05 -30.11 2.86
N GLN A 209 2.36 -29.18 2.18
CA GLN A 209 1.09 -28.61 2.64
C GLN A 209 -0.09 -29.59 2.46
N SER A 210 -0.10 -30.36 1.37
CA SER A 210 -1.15 -31.38 1.14
C SER A 210 -0.99 -32.62 2.03
N LYS A 211 0.25 -32.99 2.41
CA LYS A 211 0.51 -34.13 3.30
C LYS A 211 0.10 -33.87 4.76
N MET A 212 0.18 -32.63 5.26
CA MET A 212 -0.32 -32.32 6.61
C MET A 212 -1.85 -32.45 6.73
N LEU A 213 -2.60 -32.04 5.70
CA LEU A 213 -4.07 -32.13 5.70
C LEU A 213 -4.58 -33.58 5.61
N SER A 214 -3.89 -34.44 4.87
CA SER A 214 -4.21 -35.87 4.81
C SER A 214 -3.87 -36.62 6.11
N GLY A 215 -2.76 -36.26 6.78
CA GLY A 215 -2.36 -36.86 8.05
C GLY A 215 -3.34 -36.58 9.20
N ILE A 216 -3.89 -35.37 9.28
CA ILE A 216 -4.89 -34.99 10.29
C ILE A 216 -6.23 -35.68 10.01
N GLY A 217 -6.64 -35.78 8.74
CA GLY A 217 -7.87 -36.49 8.36
C GLY A 217 -7.83 -37.99 8.70
N GLY A 218 -6.69 -38.66 8.47
CA GLY A 218 -6.51 -40.06 8.81
C GLY A 218 -6.50 -40.34 10.32
N PHE A 219 -5.90 -39.45 11.10
CA PHE A 219 -5.81 -39.60 12.57
C PHE A 219 -7.18 -39.43 13.25
N VAL A 220 -7.99 -38.47 12.78
CA VAL A 220 -9.36 -38.27 13.29
C VAL A 220 -10.25 -39.46 12.97
N LEU A 221 -10.20 -39.98 11.74
CA LEU A 221 -10.93 -41.20 11.37
C LEU A 221 -10.51 -42.40 12.22
N GLY A 222 -9.20 -42.59 12.44
CA GLY A 222 -8.66 -43.66 13.29
C GLY A 222 -9.16 -43.59 14.74
N LEU A 223 -9.22 -42.40 15.34
CA LEU A 223 -9.75 -42.22 16.71
C LEU A 223 -11.25 -42.50 16.81
N VAL A 224 -12.03 -42.16 15.77
CA VAL A 224 -13.46 -42.49 15.73
C VAL A 224 -13.68 -43.99 15.68
N PHE A 225 -12.92 -44.73 14.85
CA PHE A 225 -13.01 -46.19 14.78
C PHE A 225 -12.57 -46.87 16.08
N LEU A 226 -11.51 -46.38 16.73
CA LEU A 226 -11.07 -46.91 18.03
C LEU A 226 -12.10 -46.62 19.14
N GLY A 227 -12.69 -45.42 19.15
CA GLY A 227 -13.75 -45.06 20.09
C GLY A 227 -15.00 -45.93 19.91
N LEU A 228 -15.47 -46.11 18.67
CA LEU A 228 -16.60 -46.98 18.35
C LEU A 228 -16.31 -48.44 18.70
N GLY A 229 -15.12 -48.94 18.37
CA GLY A 229 -14.68 -50.30 18.71
C GLY A 229 -14.64 -50.53 20.23
N PHE A 230 -14.16 -49.54 20.99
CA PHE A 230 -14.13 -49.61 22.45
C PHE A 230 -15.55 -49.58 23.05
N ILE A 231 -16.46 -48.75 22.53
CA ILE A 231 -17.87 -48.73 22.95
C ILE A 231 -18.54 -50.08 22.68
N ILE A 232 -18.35 -50.65 21.49
CA ILE A 232 -18.91 -51.96 21.14
C ILE A 232 -18.31 -53.06 22.05
N HIS A 233 -17.01 -53.03 22.32
CA HIS A 233 -16.39 -53.99 23.23
C HIS A 233 -16.91 -53.86 24.68
N LEU A 234 -17.17 -52.64 25.14
CA LEU A 234 -17.80 -52.40 26.44
C LEU A 234 -19.26 -52.85 26.47
N TRP A 235 -19.98 -52.77 25.34
CA TRP A 235 -21.35 -53.27 25.20
C TRP A 235 -21.40 -54.81 25.18
N ASP A 236 -20.44 -55.46 24.54
CA ASP A 236 -20.29 -56.92 24.53
C ASP A 236 -20.00 -57.47 25.95
N LYS A 237 -19.09 -56.82 26.70
CA LYS A 237 -18.81 -57.20 28.09
C LYS A 237 -19.94 -56.88 29.08
N LYS A 238 -20.88 -56.00 28.74
CA LYS A 238 -22.01 -55.63 29.62
C LYS A 238 -23.35 -56.26 29.25
N GLY A 239 -23.44 -57.02 28.16
CA GLY A 239 -24.60 -57.86 27.84
C GLY A 239 -25.96 -57.15 27.81
N LYS A 240 -26.04 -55.85 27.44
CA LYS A 240 -27.31 -55.12 27.35
C LYS A 240 -27.34 -54.13 26.19
N SER A 241 -28.19 -54.41 25.20
CA SER A 241 -28.55 -53.46 24.14
C SER A 241 -29.63 -52.48 24.66
N PRO A 242 -29.59 -51.17 24.33
CA PRO A 242 -30.60 -50.21 24.81
C PRO A 242 -32.00 -50.31 24.17
N TRP A 243 -32.25 -51.21 23.22
CA TRP A 243 -33.54 -51.27 22.51
C TRP A 243 -34.64 -52.05 23.23
N GLU A 244 -34.39 -52.56 24.45
CA GLU A 244 -35.33 -53.40 25.19
C GLU A 244 -36.26 -52.63 26.15
N LYS A 245 -36.29 -51.30 26.11
CA LYS A 245 -37.16 -50.47 26.98
C LYS A 245 -38.02 -49.43 26.24
N MET A 246 -38.51 -49.75 25.05
CA MET A 246 -39.59 -48.98 24.41
C MET A 246 -40.71 -49.90 23.93
N GLY A 247 -41.47 -50.43 24.89
CA GLY A 247 -42.75 -51.09 24.64
C GLY A 247 -43.63 -51.00 25.89
N LYS A 248 -44.79 -50.32 25.75
CA LYS A 248 -45.81 -49.95 26.77
C LYS A 248 -45.44 -48.64 27.48
N THR A 249 -46.13 -47.50 27.31
CA THR A 249 -47.58 -47.19 27.30
C THR A 249 -47.75 -45.88 26.48
N GLY A 250 -48.69 -45.74 25.54
CA GLY A 250 -50.09 -45.46 25.82
C GLY A 250 -50.41 -43.95 25.71
N ALA A 251 -50.69 -43.49 24.48
CA ALA A 251 -51.50 -42.35 24.05
C ALA A 251 -51.48 -41.00 24.81
N ARG A 252 -51.05 -39.94 24.10
CA ARG A 252 -51.79 -38.66 24.04
C ARG A 252 -51.54 -37.97 22.69
N THR A 253 -52.60 -37.91 21.90
CA THR A 253 -52.70 -37.13 20.66
C THR A 253 -52.63 -35.64 20.98
N VAL A 254 -51.70 -34.91 20.36
CA VAL A 254 -51.89 -33.52 19.98
C VAL A 254 -51.23 -33.32 18.62
N ALA A 255 -52.06 -33.12 17.60
CA ALA A 255 -51.62 -32.66 16.29
C ALA A 255 -51.35 -31.15 16.36
N PHE A 256 -50.25 -30.68 15.79
CA PHE A 256 -50.19 -29.34 15.19
C PHE A 256 -49.17 -29.35 14.04
N CYS A 257 -49.67 -28.95 12.88
CA CYS A 257 -48.93 -28.70 11.65
C CYS A 257 -47.85 -27.64 11.83
N CYS A 258 -46.75 -27.75 11.07
CA CYS A 258 -46.27 -26.64 10.24
C CYS A 258 -45.27 -27.13 9.18
N ASN A 259 -45.56 -26.70 7.95
CA ASN A 259 -44.75 -26.85 6.74
C ASN A 259 -43.31 -26.36 6.91
N PHE A 260 -42.35 -27.06 6.30
CA PHE A 260 -41.29 -26.38 5.57
C PHE A 260 -41.06 -27.05 4.22
N SER A 261 -41.42 -26.30 3.20
CA SER A 261 -41.36 -26.65 1.79
C SER A 261 -39.93 -26.73 1.29
N SER A 262 -39.73 -27.71 0.42
CA SER A 262 -38.66 -27.87 -0.57
C SER A 262 -38.06 -26.57 -1.12
N LEU A 263 -36.73 -26.55 -1.28
CA LEU A 263 -36.08 -25.87 -2.40
C LEU A 263 -34.81 -26.61 -2.83
N ALA A 264 -34.87 -27.07 -4.08
CA ALA A 264 -33.85 -27.80 -4.83
C ALA A 264 -32.75 -26.84 -5.38
N PRO A 265 -31.64 -27.37 -5.93
CA PRO A 265 -30.48 -26.59 -6.35
C PRO A 265 -30.59 -26.09 -7.79
N GLN A 266 -30.08 -24.88 -8.06
CA GLN A 266 -29.94 -24.34 -9.42
C GLN A 266 -28.49 -24.49 -9.92
N ARG A 267 -28.36 -25.23 -11.03
CA ARG A 267 -27.23 -25.20 -11.96
C ARG A 267 -27.18 -23.84 -12.67
N LYS A 268 -25.98 -23.33 -12.95
CA LYS A 268 -25.74 -22.52 -14.15
C LYS A 268 -24.45 -22.97 -14.83
N GLY A 269 -24.58 -23.29 -16.11
CA GLY A 269 -23.52 -23.37 -17.08
C GLY A 269 -24.03 -22.76 -18.39
N SER A 270 -23.40 -21.67 -18.82
CA SER A 270 -23.15 -21.20 -20.18
C SER A 270 -22.57 -19.79 -20.08
#